data_AF-A0A3Q2E133-F1
#
_entry.id   AF-A0A3Q2E133-F1
#
_cell.length_a   1.000
_cell.length_b   1.000
_cell.length_c   1.000
_cell.angle_alpha   90.00
_cell.angle_beta   90.00
_cell.angle_gamma   90.00
#
_symmetry.space_group_name_H-M   'P 1'
#
loop_
_entity.id
_entity.type
_entity.pdbx_description
1 polymer ?
#
loop_
_entity_poly.entity_id
_entity_poly.type
_entity_poly.pdbx_seq_one_letter_code
_entity_poly.pdbx_strand_id
1 'polypeptide(L)'
;MVTDSALFTLAHLGGIDLLQPCQQQDGMTEAQRDRTQRSDCQGSTDADERCDVSFSDPNKEASGLDTNDCYGHRLKQRENEGPLVLAPGKKDAREEESQEERKEDDWDVCRKEAMKVLCNIIYNSPRAQERASALRLLQGLWESLKQGMWSRAPPTGQFYKLRLLFLLTALRPELRLQLQQERGVLVLTQALEQCLALRWSEGHQLVTDGKAPPISQEVSQDVIEILKTIFNIAHRFYRQEPDEEEAALYRHLAAVLRYCLLLSCDGPDTREELQGHTVNILSALPLTCLDVLLAVPVDQASHKHEGINMDCVHALLLFMDRRLNRGLKLKEKLTPVLSLLTESSRVHRETRHYLRQKILPPLRDVAVRPEQDNTLRGQLVRLMTHVDTDVKDCAAELLFVLCKENGTVPLLQPWELQ
;
A
#
# COMPACT_ATOMS: atom_id res chain seq x y z
N MET A 1 -28.37 -14.56 11.77
CA MET A 1 -28.41 -13.12 11.39
C MET A 1 -27.21 -12.44 12.04
N VAL A 2 -26.47 -11.60 11.30
CA VAL A 2 -25.37 -10.80 11.87
C VAL A 2 -25.99 -9.63 12.65
N THR A 3 -25.60 -9.46 13.92
CA THR A 3 -26.06 -8.36 14.79
C THR A 3 -24.99 -7.26 14.86
N ASP A 4 -25.40 -6.04 15.19
CA ASP A 4 -24.46 -4.92 15.35
C ASP A 4 -23.46 -5.18 16.47
N SER A 5 -23.93 -5.74 17.58
CA SER A 5 -23.08 -6.11 18.72
C SER A 5 -21.98 -7.10 18.31
N ALA A 6 -22.28 -8.06 17.41
CA ALA A 6 -21.26 -8.98 16.90
C ALA A 6 -20.20 -8.26 16.05
N LEU A 7 -20.62 -7.32 15.19
CA LEU A 7 -19.68 -6.51 14.39
C LEU A 7 -18.82 -5.59 15.28
N PHE A 8 -19.42 -4.93 16.27
CA PHE A 8 -18.69 -4.11 17.25
C PHE A 8 -17.66 -4.92 18.02
N THR A 9 -18.07 -6.09 18.52
CA THR A 9 -17.19 -6.96 19.31
C THR A 9 -16.00 -7.42 18.47
N LEU A 10 -16.25 -7.86 17.23
CA LEU A 10 -15.18 -8.28 16.32
C LEU A 10 -14.26 -7.12 15.92
N ALA A 11 -14.81 -5.93 15.68
CA ALA A 11 -14.02 -4.75 15.37
C ALA A 11 -13.12 -4.36 16.55
N HIS A 12 -13.66 -4.34 17.77
CA HIS A 12 -12.92 -4.01 18.97
C HIS A 12 -11.84 -5.06 19.29
N LEU A 13 -12.17 -6.36 19.19
CA LEU A 13 -11.17 -7.44 19.29
C LEU A 13 -10.10 -7.32 18.22
N GLY A 14 -10.42 -6.77 17.05
CA GLY A 14 -9.48 -6.47 15.98
C GLY A 14 -8.64 -5.19 16.19
N GLY A 15 -8.79 -4.50 17.32
CA GLY A 15 -8.12 -3.23 17.62
C GLY A 15 -8.65 -2.06 16.79
N ILE A 16 -9.95 -2.06 16.47
CA ILE A 16 -10.66 -0.96 15.85
C ILE A 16 -11.57 -0.33 16.91
N ASP A 17 -11.24 0.89 17.33
CA ASP A 17 -12.09 1.66 18.23
C ASP A 17 -13.16 2.38 17.42
N LEU A 18 -14.40 1.98 17.63
CA LEU A 18 -15.56 2.59 17.00
C LEU A 18 -16.10 3.66 17.94
N LEU A 19 -16.15 4.91 17.47
CA LEU A 19 -16.89 5.97 18.15
C LEU A 19 -18.34 5.50 18.30
N GLN A 20 -18.77 5.24 19.54
CA GLN A 20 -20.16 4.89 19.82
C GLN A 20 -21.05 6.02 19.26
N PRO A 21 -22.09 5.70 18.47
CA PRO A 21 -23.21 6.61 18.34
C PRO A 21 -23.75 6.81 19.76
N CYS A 22 -23.76 8.04 20.27
CA CYS A 22 -24.47 8.37 21.50
C CYS A 22 -25.86 7.73 21.41
N GLN A 23 -26.10 6.71 22.24
CA GLN A 23 -27.45 6.26 22.48
C GLN A 23 -28.15 7.44 23.14
N GLN A 24 -29.09 8.06 22.42
CA GLN A 24 -30.12 8.87 23.03
C GLN A 24 -30.86 7.95 24.01
N GLN A 25 -30.47 8.01 25.29
CA GLN A 25 -31.32 7.58 26.38
C GLN A 25 -32.43 8.63 26.52
N ASP A 26 -33.42 8.54 25.64
CA ASP A 26 -34.71 9.16 25.92
C ASP A 26 -35.47 8.27 26.91
N GLY A 27 -35.70 8.85 28.08
CA GLY A 27 -36.80 8.48 28.96
C GLY A 27 -36.47 7.49 30.07
N MET A 28 -36.09 8.01 31.23
CA MET A 28 -36.81 7.76 32.49
C MET A 28 -36.36 8.76 33.58
N THR A 29 -37.29 9.66 33.92
CA THR A 29 -37.55 10.22 35.27
C THR A 29 -36.37 10.55 36.19
N GLU A 30 -36.08 11.85 36.35
CA GLU A 30 -35.80 12.43 37.67
C GLU A 30 -36.48 13.80 37.78
N ALA A 31 -37.73 13.78 38.26
CA ALA A 31 -38.29 14.91 38.98
C ALA A 31 -37.78 14.84 40.43
N GLN A 32 -37.49 16.01 41.01
CA GLN A 32 -37.10 16.26 42.40
C GLN A 32 -35.62 16.07 42.73
N ARG A 33 -34.85 17.16 42.58
CA ARG A 33 -34.15 17.84 43.68
C ARG A 33 -33.41 19.05 43.09
N ASP A 34 -33.97 20.23 43.36
CA ASP A 34 -33.22 21.42 43.78
C ASP A 34 -34.11 22.66 43.66
N ARG A 35 -35.03 22.77 44.63
CA ARG A 35 -35.31 24.06 45.23
C ARG A 35 -34.34 24.18 46.40
N THR A 36 -33.37 25.08 46.32
CA THR A 36 -33.01 26.03 47.39
C THR A 36 -32.00 27.05 46.85
N GLN A 37 -32.41 28.32 46.92
CA GLN A 37 -31.60 29.55 46.96
C GLN A 37 -30.90 30.07 45.68
N ARG A 38 -31.65 30.98 45.01
CA ARG A 38 -31.11 32.25 44.50
C ARG A 38 -30.66 33.13 45.68
N SER A 39 -29.51 33.80 45.55
CA SER A 39 -29.31 35.21 45.99
C SER A 39 -27.88 35.70 45.66
N ASP A 40 -27.78 36.53 44.64
CA ASP A 40 -27.10 37.84 44.60
C ASP A 40 -25.57 38.04 44.72
N CYS A 41 -25.09 38.75 43.68
CA CYS A 41 -24.18 39.91 43.67
C CYS A 41 -22.65 39.77 43.61
N GLN A 42 -22.12 40.12 42.42
CA GLN A 42 -21.08 41.13 42.09
C GLN A 42 -19.83 41.30 42.99
N GLY A 43 -18.65 41.32 42.34
CA GLY A 43 -17.46 42.02 42.84
C GLY A 43 -16.15 41.61 42.16
N SER A 44 -15.60 42.48 41.32
CA SER A 44 -14.24 42.44 40.76
C SER A 44 -13.19 43.01 41.73
N THR A 45 -11.93 42.60 41.58
CA THR A 45 -10.62 43.34 41.72
C THR A 45 -9.49 42.53 42.37
N ASP A 46 -8.38 42.45 41.60
CA ASP A 46 -6.95 42.63 41.91
C ASP A 46 -6.10 41.81 42.92
N ALA A 47 -4.87 41.55 42.41
CA ALA A 47 -3.55 41.52 43.08
C ALA A 47 -3.23 40.32 44.00
N ASP A 48 -1.99 39.84 44.19
CA ASP A 48 -0.65 39.88 43.58
C ASP A 48 0.21 38.93 44.49
N GLU A 49 1.50 38.76 44.19
CA GLU A 49 2.59 38.27 45.09
C GLU A 49 3.08 36.79 45.05
N ARG A 50 4.18 36.67 44.30
CA ARG A 50 5.47 35.95 44.50
C ARG A 50 5.80 35.29 45.84
N CYS A 51 6.64 34.24 45.72
CA CYS A 51 7.95 34.00 46.37
C CYS A 51 8.34 32.51 46.13
N ASP A 52 9.57 32.00 46.04
CA ASP A 52 10.94 32.49 45.85
C ASP A 52 11.86 31.23 45.72
N VAL A 53 13.01 31.35 45.01
CA VAL A 53 14.36 30.77 45.35
C VAL A 53 14.55 29.23 45.32
N SER A 54 15.63 28.57 44.88
CA SER A 54 16.92 28.82 44.18
C SER A 54 17.78 27.52 44.18
N PHE A 55 18.59 27.31 43.12
CA PHE A 55 19.94 26.67 43.04
C PHE A 55 20.15 25.22 43.58
N SER A 56 20.89 24.30 42.93
CA SER A 56 22.29 24.40 42.49
C SER A 56 22.71 23.16 41.64
N ASP A 57 23.57 23.40 40.65
CA ASP A 57 24.47 22.44 39.95
C ASP A 57 25.86 22.43 40.68
N PRO A 58 26.80 21.45 40.53
CA PRO A 58 27.55 21.30 39.25
C PRO A 58 28.21 19.92 38.89
N ASN A 59 28.45 19.79 37.57
CA ASN A 59 29.41 19.00 36.78
C ASN A 59 30.68 18.39 37.42
N LYS A 60 31.10 17.19 36.95
CA LYS A 60 32.27 17.00 36.03
C LYS A 60 32.55 15.55 35.57
N GLU A 61 33.18 15.51 34.40
CA GLU A 61 33.55 14.42 33.48
C GLU A 61 34.62 13.42 33.99
N ALA A 62 34.66 12.19 33.41
CA ALA A 62 35.88 11.59 32.85
C ALA A 62 35.64 10.23 32.14
N SER A 63 36.38 10.09 31.04
CA SER A 63 36.61 9.00 30.07
C SER A 63 36.99 7.59 30.55
N GLY A 64 36.45 6.56 29.87
CA GLY A 64 37.16 5.68 28.91
C GLY A 64 38.18 4.62 29.39
N LEU A 65 37.91 3.35 29.05
CA LEU A 65 38.78 2.30 28.43
C LEU A 65 38.63 0.86 28.98
N ASP A 66 38.70 -0.06 28.01
CA ASP A 66 38.47 -1.51 27.99
C ASP A 66 39.43 -2.37 28.85
N THR A 67 39.01 -3.58 29.25
CA THR A 67 39.47 -4.88 28.68
C THR A 67 39.08 -6.11 29.52
N ASN A 68 38.73 -7.19 28.80
CA ASN A 68 38.60 -8.59 29.20
C ASN A 68 39.79 -9.13 30.02
N ASP A 69 39.56 -10.09 30.94
CA ASP A 69 39.88 -11.50 30.66
C ASP A 69 39.38 -12.50 31.74
N CYS A 70 39.14 -13.73 31.30
CA CYS A 70 38.52 -14.82 32.05
C CYS A 70 39.49 -15.84 32.68
N TYR A 71 38.89 -16.67 33.55
CA TYR A 71 39.21 -18.05 33.96
C TYR A 71 40.23 -18.32 35.08
N GLY A 72 39.79 -19.12 36.08
CA GLY A 72 40.69 -19.69 37.08
C GLY A 72 40.09 -20.49 38.25
N HIS A 73 39.30 -21.54 37.98
CA HIS A 73 39.29 -22.84 38.67
C HIS A 73 39.33 -23.03 40.23
N ARG A 74 38.35 -23.83 40.69
CA ARG A 74 38.41 -25.07 41.52
C ARG A 74 38.52 -25.05 43.07
N LEU A 75 37.50 -25.71 43.65
CA LEU A 75 37.50 -26.77 44.70
C LEU A 75 38.12 -26.48 46.09
N LYS A 76 37.29 -26.45 47.15
CA LYS A 76 37.11 -27.56 48.13
C LYS A 76 36.19 -27.19 49.32
N GLN A 77 35.55 -28.24 49.83
CA GLN A 77 34.69 -28.42 51.00
C GLN A 77 34.98 -27.56 52.24
N ARG A 78 33.91 -27.15 52.95
CA ARG A 78 33.77 -27.39 54.39
C ARG A 78 32.32 -27.29 54.89
N GLU A 79 32.03 -28.15 55.86
CA GLU A 79 30.79 -28.34 56.61
C GLU A 79 30.35 -27.08 57.38
N ASN A 80 29.04 -26.87 57.58
CA ASN A 80 28.37 -27.06 58.88
C ASN A 80 26.88 -26.70 58.81
N GLU A 81 26.07 -27.42 59.59
CA GLU A 81 24.61 -27.38 59.65
C GLU A 81 24.04 -26.15 60.38
N GLY A 82 22.88 -25.67 59.94
CA GLY A 82 22.03 -24.71 60.67
C GLY A 82 20.66 -24.53 59.97
N PRO A 83 19.53 -24.39 60.69
CA PRO A 83 18.20 -24.65 60.14
C PRO A 83 17.63 -23.49 59.31
N LEU A 84 16.88 -23.87 58.28
CA LEU A 84 16.10 -23.00 57.38
C LEU A 84 15.31 -21.91 58.14
N VAL A 85 15.61 -20.66 57.82
CA VAL A 85 14.65 -19.56 57.87
C VAL A 85 14.35 -19.20 56.42
N LEU A 86 13.15 -19.56 55.95
CA LEU A 86 12.66 -19.18 54.63
C LEU A 86 12.40 -17.67 54.62
N ALA A 87 13.25 -16.91 53.95
CA ALA A 87 12.92 -15.56 53.52
C ALA A 87 11.94 -15.64 52.32
N PRO A 88 10.98 -14.71 52.18
CA PRO A 88 10.06 -14.69 51.05
C PRO A 88 10.84 -14.61 49.75
N GLY A 89 10.56 -15.56 48.84
CA GLY A 89 11.22 -15.64 47.55
C GLY A 89 11.08 -14.32 46.77
N LYS A 90 12.20 -13.83 46.25
CA LYS A 90 12.20 -12.88 45.15
C LYS A 90 11.44 -13.56 44.01
N LYS A 91 10.22 -13.08 43.75
CA LYS A 91 9.41 -13.54 42.63
C LYS A 91 10.20 -13.25 41.35
N ASP A 92 10.47 -14.30 40.59
CA ASP A 92 11.36 -14.28 39.43
C ASP A 92 10.76 -13.42 38.30
N ALA A 93 11.25 -12.20 38.14
CA ALA A 93 10.87 -11.28 37.05
C ALA A 93 10.98 -11.94 35.66
N ARG A 94 11.84 -12.95 35.51
CA ARG A 94 12.06 -13.71 34.28
C ARG A 94 10.93 -14.67 33.92
N GLU A 95 10.19 -15.19 34.91
CA GLU A 95 9.01 -16.02 34.65
C GLU A 95 7.80 -15.15 34.29
N GLU A 96 7.69 -13.96 34.88
CA GLU A 96 6.64 -12.98 34.57
C GLU A 96 6.81 -12.42 33.15
N GLU A 97 8.01 -12.01 32.72
CA GLU A 97 8.29 -11.63 31.32
C GLU A 97 7.93 -12.74 30.33
N SER A 98 8.30 -13.99 30.62
CA SER A 98 8.00 -15.13 29.73
C SER A 98 6.51 -15.51 29.65
N GLN A 99 5.72 -15.17 30.67
CA GLN A 99 4.27 -15.36 30.68
C GLN A 99 3.54 -14.19 30.04
N GLU A 100 4.07 -12.97 30.16
CA GLU A 100 3.57 -11.78 29.48
C GLU A 100 3.80 -11.86 27.98
N GLU A 101 5.00 -12.26 27.52
CA GLU A 101 5.30 -12.50 26.11
C GLU A 101 4.36 -13.57 25.50
N ARG A 102 4.11 -14.68 26.20
CA ARG A 102 3.17 -15.72 25.73
C ARG A 102 1.71 -15.23 25.67
N LYS A 103 1.31 -14.34 26.57
CA LYS A 103 -0.05 -13.75 26.57
C LYS A 103 -0.20 -12.69 25.47
N GLU A 104 0.85 -11.95 25.19
CA GLU A 104 0.90 -10.98 24.11
C GLU A 104 0.79 -11.68 22.74
N ASP A 105 1.50 -12.80 22.56
CA ASP A 105 1.38 -13.66 21.38
C ASP A 105 -0.04 -14.21 21.20
N ASP A 106 -0.67 -14.71 22.27
CA ASP A 106 -2.04 -15.25 22.24
C ASP A 106 -3.08 -14.17 21.92
N TRP A 107 -2.89 -12.96 22.46
CA TRP A 107 -3.74 -11.81 22.17
C TRP A 107 -3.58 -11.37 20.70
N ASP A 108 -2.37 -11.37 20.16
CA ASP A 108 -2.10 -11.07 18.75
C ASP A 108 -2.75 -12.07 17.79
N VAL A 109 -2.73 -13.36 18.14
CA VAL A 109 -3.46 -14.39 17.41
C VAL A 109 -4.96 -14.12 17.44
N CYS A 110 -5.52 -13.80 18.62
CA CYS A 110 -6.93 -13.46 18.76
C CYS A 110 -7.32 -12.25 17.90
N ARG A 111 -6.52 -11.18 17.91
CA ARG A 111 -6.73 -9.97 17.07
C ARG A 111 -6.79 -10.32 15.59
N LYS A 112 -5.83 -11.13 15.12
CA LYS A 112 -5.75 -11.57 13.71
C LYS A 112 -6.97 -12.41 13.32
N GLU A 113 -7.37 -13.37 14.15
CA GLU A 113 -8.54 -14.22 13.88
C GLU A 113 -9.85 -13.42 13.88
N ALA A 114 -10.03 -12.48 14.83
CA ALA A 114 -11.19 -11.59 14.84
C ALA A 114 -11.30 -10.79 13.53
N MET A 115 -10.18 -10.28 13.02
CA MET A 115 -10.16 -9.54 11.76
C MET A 115 -10.44 -10.43 10.54
N LYS A 116 -9.93 -11.67 10.53
CA LYS A 116 -10.25 -12.66 9.48
C LYS A 116 -11.74 -12.94 9.44
N VAL A 117 -12.35 -13.19 10.60
CA VAL A 117 -13.79 -13.45 10.73
C VAL A 117 -14.58 -12.23 10.25
N LEU A 118 -14.17 -11.02 10.65
CA LEU A 118 -14.82 -9.79 10.21
C LEU A 118 -14.74 -9.61 8.68
N CYS A 119 -13.57 -9.81 8.07
CA CYS A 119 -13.41 -9.78 6.62
C CYS A 119 -14.35 -10.77 5.92
N ASN A 120 -14.42 -12.02 6.42
CA ASN A 120 -15.29 -13.05 5.85
C ASN A 120 -16.78 -12.71 5.98
N ILE A 121 -17.20 -12.13 7.11
CA ILE A 121 -18.58 -11.70 7.33
C ILE A 121 -18.94 -10.58 6.35
N ILE A 122 -18.10 -9.55 6.24
CA ILE A 122 -18.33 -8.41 5.35
C ILE A 122 -18.34 -8.85 3.88
N TYR A 123 -17.43 -9.75 3.49
CA TYR A 123 -17.37 -10.25 2.11
C TYR A 123 -18.64 -11.02 1.71
N ASN A 124 -19.16 -11.89 2.60
CA ASN A 124 -20.26 -12.80 2.26
C ASN A 124 -21.66 -12.26 2.60
N SER A 125 -21.79 -11.18 3.39
CA SER A 125 -23.08 -10.69 3.86
C SER A 125 -23.35 -9.24 3.44
N PRO A 126 -24.26 -8.99 2.47
CA PRO A 126 -24.68 -7.65 2.09
C PRO A 126 -25.22 -6.83 3.27
N ARG A 127 -26.00 -7.48 4.15
CA ARG A 127 -26.50 -6.84 5.37
C ARG A 127 -25.36 -6.39 6.28
N ALA A 128 -24.30 -7.18 6.42
CA ALA A 128 -23.14 -6.76 7.22
C ALA A 128 -22.40 -5.57 6.58
N GLN A 129 -22.36 -5.48 5.26
CA GLN A 129 -21.78 -4.33 4.53
C GLN A 129 -22.57 -3.03 4.80
N GLU A 130 -23.91 -3.10 4.78
CA GLU A 130 -24.77 -1.97 5.15
C GLU A 130 -24.56 -1.54 6.60
N ARG A 131 -24.53 -2.51 7.53
CA ARG A 131 -24.29 -2.22 8.95
C ARG A 131 -22.90 -1.64 9.17
N ALA A 132 -21.85 -2.14 8.51
CA ALA A 132 -20.50 -1.59 8.61
C ALA A 132 -20.44 -0.09 8.27
N SER A 133 -21.20 0.34 7.26
CA SER A 133 -21.34 1.76 6.93
C SER A 133 -22.07 2.52 8.04
N ALA A 134 -23.19 2.00 8.55
CA ALA A 134 -23.96 2.63 9.62
C ALA A 134 -23.18 2.76 10.93
N LEU A 135 -22.31 1.79 11.22
CA LEU A 135 -21.47 1.74 12.42
C LEU A 135 -20.15 2.52 12.28
N ARG A 136 -19.95 3.24 11.17
CA ARG A 136 -18.71 4.00 10.88
C ARG A 136 -17.45 3.14 10.99
N LEU A 137 -17.54 1.87 10.61
CA LEU A 137 -16.42 0.92 10.70
C LEU A 137 -15.18 1.39 9.93
N LEU A 138 -15.41 2.04 8.78
CA LEU A 138 -14.33 2.62 7.98
C LEU A 138 -13.53 3.67 8.75
N GLN A 139 -14.20 4.56 9.50
CA GLN A 139 -13.54 5.66 10.20
C GLN A 139 -12.62 5.11 11.30
N GLY A 140 -13.14 4.22 12.16
CA GLY A 140 -12.32 3.61 13.21
C GLY A 140 -11.17 2.78 12.63
N LEU A 141 -11.42 2.02 11.55
CA LEU A 141 -10.38 1.26 10.86
C LEU A 141 -9.28 2.18 10.33
N TRP A 142 -9.67 3.30 9.74
CA TRP A 142 -8.76 4.26 9.13
C TRP A 142 -7.90 5.00 10.16
N GLU A 143 -8.48 5.40 11.28
CA GLU A 143 -7.75 5.98 12.42
C GLU A 143 -6.77 4.97 13.03
N SER A 144 -7.19 3.71 13.20
CA SER A 144 -6.35 2.61 13.68
C SER A 144 -5.18 2.31 12.72
N LEU A 145 -5.43 2.34 11.41
CA LEU A 145 -4.39 2.18 10.40
C LEU A 145 -3.37 3.32 10.51
N LYS A 146 -3.82 4.58 10.47
CA LYS A 146 -2.96 5.77 10.62
C LYS A 146 -2.02 5.65 11.83
N GLN A 147 -2.56 5.29 13.00
CA GLN A 147 -1.76 5.07 14.21
C GLN A 147 -0.73 3.95 14.05
N GLY A 148 -1.13 2.82 13.45
CA GLY A 148 -0.25 1.69 13.21
C GLY A 148 0.86 1.97 12.19
N MET A 149 0.57 2.74 11.14
CA MET A 149 1.53 3.09 10.08
C MET A 149 2.65 4.01 10.59
N TRP A 150 2.32 4.89 11.54
CA TRP A 150 3.27 5.82 12.15
C TRP A 150 3.93 5.29 13.42
N SER A 151 3.64 4.04 13.79
CA SER A 151 4.32 3.37 14.91
C SER A 151 5.68 2.82 14.47
N ARG A 152 6.69 2.93 15.35
CA ARG A 152 8.09 2.58 15.04
C ARG A 152 8.36 1.06 15.00
N ALA A 153 7.39 0.25 15.43
CA ALA A 153 7.47 -1.21 15.42
C ALA A 153 6.80 -1.75 14.15
N PRO A 154 7.40 -2.74 13.45
CA PRO A 154 6.79 -3.37 12.30
C PRO A 154 5.45 -4.00 12.75
N PRO A 155 4.34 -3.60 12.16
CA PRO A 155 3.03 -3.88 12.71
C PRO A 155 2.59 -5.30 12.34
N THR A 156 2.80 -6.24 13.25
CA THR A 156 2.25 -7.60 13.14
C THR A 156 0.72 -7.54 13.01
N GLY A 157 0.18 -8.01 11.89
CA GLY A 157 -1.28 -8.11 11.67
C GLY A 157 -1.95 -6.94 10.93
N GLN A 158 -1.20 -6.04 10.31
CA GLN A 158 -1.79 -4.97 9.47
C GLN A 158 -2.49 -5.46 8.21
N PHE A 159 -2.04 -6.57 7.62
CA PHE A 159 -2.63 -7.16 6.42
C PHE A 159 -4.16 -7.26 6.47
N TYR A 160 -4.72 -7.78 7.58
CA TYR A 160 -6.17 -7.96 7.65
C TYR A 160 -6.94 -6.64 7.84
N LYS A 161 -6.31 -5.61 8.41
CA LYS A 161 -6.86 -4.25 8.46
C LYS A 161 -6.88 -3.63 7.06
N LEU A 162 -5.80 -3.75 6.30
CA LEU A 162 -5.72 -3.31 4.90
C LEU A 162 -6.70 -4.10 4.02
N ARG A 163 -6.83 -5.40 4.24
CA ARG A 163 -7.78 -6.27 3.56
C ARG A 163 -9.21 -5.84 3.82
N LEU A 164 -9.56 -5.52 5.06
CA LEU A 164 -10.88 -5.00 5.42
C LEU A 164 -11.14 -3.65 4.74
N LEU A 165 -10.12 -2.76 4.71
CA LEU A 165 -10.21 -1.47 4.04
C LEU A 165 -10.49 -1.64 2.53
N PHE A 166 -9.76 -2.54 1.88
CA PHE A 166 -10.01 -2.93 0.49
C PHE A 166 -11.43 -3.46 0.29
N LEU A 167 -11.90 -4.38 1.13
CA LEU A 167 -13.24 -4.97 1.02
C LEU A 167 -14.35 -3.92 1.17
N LEU A 168 -14.25 -3.06 2.19
CA LEU A 168 -15.23 -2.01 2.43
C LEU A 168 -15.30 -1.03 1.25
N THR A 169 -14.15 -0.63 0.71
CA THR A 169 -14.10 0.27 -0.45
C THR A 169 -14.52 -0.43 -1.76
N ALA A 170 -14.27 -1.72 -1.92
CA ALA A 170 -14.71 -2.46 -3.10
C ALA A 170 -16.24 -2.64 -3.14
N LEU A 171 -16.83 -2.95 -1.98
CA LEU A 171 -18.25 -3.36 -1.88
C LEU A 171 -19.21 -2.18 -1.75
N ARG A 172 -18.75 -1.02 -1.24
CA ARG A 172 -19.61 0.14 -0.93
C ARG A 172 -19.07 1.43 -1.58
N PRO A 173 -19.77 1.99 -2.59
CA PRO A 173 -19.39 3.25 -3.23
C PRO A 173 -19.32 4.44 -2.25
N GLU A 174 -20.20 4.47 -1.25
CA GLU A 174 -20.27 5.56 -0.27
C GLU A 174 -18.98 5.61 0.58
N LEU A 175 -18.43 4.45 0.92
CA LEU A 175 -17.18 4.32 1.67
C LEU A 175 -15.95 4.71 0.85
N ARG A 176 -15.98 4.53 -0.48
CA ARG A 176 -14.93 5.06 -1.37
C ARG A 176 -14.89 6.58 -1.34
N LEU A 177 -16.06 7.21 -1.44
CA LEU A 177 -16.16 8.67 -1.41
C LEU A 177 -15.71 9.22 -0.06
N GLN A 178 -16.10 8.57 1.05
CA GLN A 178 -15.64 8.95 2.38
C GLN A 178 -14.10 8.88 2.49
N LEU A 179 -13.49 7.76 2.09
CA LEU A 179 -12.04 7.62 2.16
C LEU A 179 -11.32 8.65 1.29
N GLN A 180 -11.90 9.01 0.15
CA GLN A 180 -11.38 10.05 -0.74
C GLN A 180 -11.43 11.44 -0.09
N GLN A 181 -12.54 11.78 0.60
CA GLN A 181 -12.66 13.05 1.35
C GLN A 181 -11.63 13.17 2.45
N GLU A 182 -11.22 12.05 3.06
CA GLU A 182 -10.18 11.99 4.07
C GLU A 182 -8.74 11.97 3.51
N ARG A 183 -8.56 12.43 2.26
CA ARG A 183 -7.29 12.42 1.51
C ARG A 183 -6.67 11.02 1.44
N GLY A 184 -7.49 9.99 1.22
CA GLY A 184 -7.07 8.58 1.21
C GLY A 184 -5.89 8.29 0.27
N VAL A 185 -5.84 8.90 -0.92
CA VAL A 185 -4.72 8.72 -1.87
C VAL A 185 -3.40 9.19 -1.28
N LEU A 186 -3.37 10.36 -0.62
CA LEU A 186 -2.16 10.90 0.01
C LEU A 186 -1.66 9.98 1.13
N VAL A 187 -2.55 9.61 2.05
CA VAL A 187 -2.19 8.77 3.20
C VAL A 187 -1.77 7.37 2.76
N LEU A 188 -2.47 6.76 1.79
CA LEU A 188 -2.09 5.46 1.24
C LEU A 188 -0.80 5.53 0.40
N THR A 189 -0.47 6.67 -0.19
CA THR A 189 0.83 6.85 -0.84
C THR A 189 1.95 6.87 0.18
N GLN A 190 1.81 7.66 1.25
CA GLN A 190 2.75 7.68 2.38
C GLN A 190 2.89 6.31 3.05
N ALA A 191 1.79 5.57 3.12
CA ALA A 191 1.75 4.20 3.60
C ALA A 191 2.67 3.27 2.78
N LEU A 192 2.59 3.35 1.44
CA LEU A 192 3.46 2.60 0.54
C LEU A 192 4.93 2.95 0.76
N GLU A 193 5.24 4.25 0.92
CA GLU A 193 6.61 4.71 1.15
C GLU A 193 7.21 4.14 2.44
N GLN A 194 6.41 4.08 3.50
CA GLN A 194 6.82 3.52 4.77
C GLN A 194 7.03 2.01 4.69
N CYS A 195 6.09 1.26 4.08
CA CYS A 195 6.23 -0.18 3.86
C CYS A 195 7.49 -0.52 3.03
N LEU A 196 7.83 0.33 2.06
CA LEU A 196 8.96 0.16 1.16
C LEU A 196 10.24 0.87 1.65
N ALA A 197 10.20 1.53 2.81
CA ALA A 197 11.28 2.32 3.39
C ALA A 197 11.95 3.29 2.38
N LEU A 198 11.13 3.96 1.55
CA LEU A 198 11.61 4.84 0.50
C LEU A 198 12.25 6.11 1.06
N ARG A 199 13.33 6.55 0.40
CA ARG A 199 14.00 7.82 0.69
C ARG A 199 14.07 8.66 -0.57
N TRP A 200 13.62 9.89 -0.47
CA TRP A 200 13.59 10.83 -1.59
C TRP A 200 14.76 11.80 -1.51
N SER A 201 15.29 12.14 -2.68
CA SER A 201 16.18 13.28 -2.89
C SER A 201 15.37 14.49 -3.36
N GLU A 202 16.00 15.54 -3.88
CA GLU A 202 15.28 16.69 -4.45
C GLU A 202 14.33 16.24 -5.59
N GLY A 203 13.04 16.52 -5.43
CA GLY A 203 11.99 16.17 -6.39
C GLY A 203 11.54 14.69 -6.35
N HIS A 204 11.11 14.16 -7.50
CA HIS A 204 10.58 12.78 -7.66
C HIS A 204 11.69 11.73 -7.86
N GLN A 205 12.90 12.00 -7.36
CA GLN A 205 14.07 11.13 -7.49
C GLN A 205 14.29 10.34 -6.21
N LEU A 206 14.26 9.01 -6.33
CA LEU A 206 14.49 8.10 -5.21
C LEU A 206 15.99 7.89 -5.00
N VAL A 207 16.40 7.89 -3.73
CA VAL A 207 17.73 7.44 -3.33
C VAL A 207 17.68 5.92 -3.23
N THR A 208 18.08 5.24 -4.29
CA THR A 208 18.13 3.77 -4.33
C THR A 208 19.51 3.26 -3.96
N ASP A 209 19.58 2.32 -3.03
CA ASP A 209 20.76 1.47 -2.84
C ASP A 209 20.64 0.29 -3.82
N GLY A 210 21.50 0.27 -4.84
CA GLY A 210 21.42 -0.69 -5.96
C GLY A 210 21.60 -2.17 -5.59
N LYS A 211 21.74 -2.50 -4.29
CA LYS A 211 21.92 -3.85 -3.75
C LYS A 211 20.97 -4.19 -2.60
N ALA A 212 19.82 -3.51 -2.48
CA ALA A 212 18.84 -3.88 -1.47
C ALA A 212 18.33 -5.33 -1.66
N PRO A 213 18.18 -6.11 -0.58
CA PRO A 213 17.60 -7.45 -0.67
C PRO A 213 16.15 -7.39 -1.17
N PRO A 214 15.63 -8.48 -1.76
CA PRO A 214 14.22 -8.53 -2.14
C PRO A 214 13.33 -8.32 -0.92
N ILE A 215 12.19 -7.65 -1.11
CA ILE A 215 11.24 -7.44 -0.02
C ILE A 215 10.59 -8.76 0.40
N SER A 216 10.25 -8.86 1.69
CA SER A 216 9.59 -10.04 2.25
C SER A 216 8.19 -10.24 1.65
N GLN A 217 7.69 -11.47 1.75
CA GLN A 217 6.34 -11.80 1.29
C GLN A 217 5.26 -11.02 2.06
N GLU A 218 5.45 -10.81 3.37
CA GLU A 218 4.51 -10.06 4.22
C GLU A 218 4.37 -8.61 3.76
N VAL A 219 5.51 -7.91 3.59
CA VAL A 219 5.53 -6.53 3.09
C VAL A 219 4.92 -6.45 1.68
N SER A 220 5.21 -7.43 0.83
CA SER A 220 4.62 -7.48 -0.51
C SER A 220 3.10 -7.56 -0.47
N GLN A 221 2.53 -8.34 0.45
CA GLN A 221 1.08 -8.49 0.61
C GLN A 221 0.43 -7.20 1.13
N ASP A 222 1.05 -6.53 2.10
CA ASP A 222 0.56 -5.24 2.61
C ASP A 222 0.57 -4.17 1.51
N VAL A 223 1.65 -4.07 0.75
CA VAL A 223 1.77 -3.19 -0.43
C VAL A 223 0.67 -3.50 -1.43
N ILE A 224 0.42 -4.78 -1.74
CA ILE A 224 -0.63 -5.19 -2.67
C ILE A 224 -2.02 -4.76 -2.18
N GLU A 225 -2.36 -4.92 -0.89
CA GLU A 225 -3.66 -4.50 -0.37
C GLU A 225 -3.83 -2.97 -0.36
N ILE A 226 -2.74 -2.21 -0.12
CA ILE A 226 -2.74 -0.76 -0.28
C ILE A 226 -3.00 -0.37 -1.74
N LEU A 227 -2.29 -0.99 -2.69
CA LEU A 227 -2.47 -0.74 -4.13
C LEU A 227 -3.92 -1.07 -4.57
N LYS A 228 -4.48 -2.19 -4.12
CA LYS A 228 -5.88 -2.55 -4.38
C LYS A 228 -6.85 -1.47 -3.86
N THR A 229 -6.60 -0.94 -2.66
CA THR A 229 -7.42 0.13 -2.08
C THR A 229 -7.29 1.44 -2.85
N ILE A 230 -6.06 1.84 -3.23
CA ILE A 230 -5.82 3.03 -4.07
C ILE A 230 -6.58 2.89 -5.40
N PHE A 231 -6.53 1.72 -6.03
CA PHE A 231 -7.26 1.46 -7.27
C PHE A 231 -8.78 1.59 -7.11
N ASN A 232 -9.35 1.19 -5.97
CA ASN A 232 -10.80 1.35 -5.72
C ASN A 232 -11.22 2.82 -5.66
N ILE A 233 -10.38 3.69 -5.08
CA ILE A 233 -10.63 5.14 -4.96
C ILE A 233 -10.11 5.94 -6.17
N ALA A 234 -9.35 5.31 -7.07
CA ALA A 234 -8.81 5.89 -8.29
C ALA A 234 -9.87 6.33 -9.31
N HIS A 235 -11.16 6.02 -9.10
CA HIS A 235 -12.24 6.36 -10.03
C HIS A 235 -12.32 7.87 -10.36
N ARG A 236 -11.85 8.75 -9.46
CA ARG A 236 -11.79 10.20 -9.73
C ARG A 236 -10.79 10.57 -10.82
N PHE A 237 -9.72 9.78 -10.99
CA PHE A 237 -8.64 10.10 -11.93
C PHE A 237 -9.13 10.25 -13.38
N TYR A 238 -10.21 9.56 -13.74
CA TYR A 238 -10.80 9.61 -15.08
C TYR A 238 -11.84 10.73 -15.29
N ARG A 239 -12.34 11.39 -14.24
CA ARG A 239 -13.50 12.29 -14.36
C ARG A 239 -13.16 13.78 -14.44
N GLN A 240 -11.99 14.20 -13.97
CA GLN A 240 -11.61 15.61 -13.89
C GLN A 240 -10.12 15.76 -14.20
N GLU A 241 -9.76 16.80 -14.95
CA GLU A 241 -8.36 17.23 -15.00
C GLU A 241 -7.94 17.60 -13.57
N PRO A 242 -6.80 17.06 -13.10
CA PRO A 242 -6.34 17.36 -11.75
C PRO A 242 -5.99 18.84 -11.63
N ASP A 243 -6.29 19.42 -10.47
CA ASP A 243 -5.68 20.70 -10.10
C ASP A 243 -4.18 20.55 -9.84
N GLU A 244 -3.47 21.64 -9.55
CA GLU A 244 -2.02 21.61 -9.34
C GLU A 244 -1.61 20.74 -8.14
N GLU A 245 -2.41 20.74 -7.06
CA GLU A 245 -2.13 19.95 -5.85
C GLU A 245 -2.36 18.47 -6.09
N GLU A 246 -3.45 18.11 -6.77
CA GLU A 246 -3.78 16.76 -7.20
C GLU A 246 -2.75 16.24 -8.22
N ALA A 247 -2.32 17.07 -9.16
CA ALA A 247 -1.30 16.69 -10.14
C ALA A 247 0.05 16.43 -9.46
N ALA A 248 0.43 17.23 -8.45
CA ALA A 248 1.62 16.98 -7.65
C ALA A 248 1.50 15.65 -6.88
N LEU A 249 0.34 15.38 -6.26
CA LEU A 249 0.06 14.13 -5.57
C LEU A 249 0.12 12.92 -6.52
N TYR A 250 -0.45 13.03 -7.72
CA TYR A 250 -0.47 11.95 -8.72
C TYR A 250 0.92 11.68 -9.31
N ARG A 251 1.74 12.72 -9.53
CA ARG A 251 3.15 12.55 -9.89
C ARG A 251 3.95 11.86 -8.79
N HIS A 252 3.67 12.22 -7.54
CA HIS A 252 4.31 11.59 -6.39
C HIS A 252 3.95 10.10 -6.28
N LEU A 253 2.66 9.79 -6.39
CA LEU A 253 2.18 8.40 -6.47
C LEU A 253 2.79 7.66 -7.67
N ALA A 254 2.85 8.26 -8.86
CA ALA A 254 3.47 7.65 -10.03
C ALA A 254 4.96 7.34 -9.81
N ALA A 255 5.69 8.17 -9.06
CA ALA A 255 7.07 7.91 -8.69
C ALA A 255 7.22 6.74 -7.70
N VAL A 256 6.28 6.57 -6.75
CA VAL A 256 6.22 5.37 -5.89
C VAL A 256 5.90 4.13 -6.71
N LEU A 257 4.91 4.20 -7.61
CA LEU A 257 4.52 3.10 -8.50
C LEU A 257 5.65 2.71 -9.45
N ARG A 258 6.47 3.67 -9.89
CA ARG A 258 7.71 3.42 -10.65
C ARG A 258 8.63 2.46 -9.91
N TYR A 259 8.82 2.69 -8.61
CA TYR A 259 9.63 1.82 -7.77
C TYR A 259 8.98 0.44 -7.61
N CYS A 260 7.68 0.38 -7.31
CA CYS A 260 6.92 -0.88 -7.22
C CYS A 260 7.06 -1.74 -8.49
N LEU A 261 7.05 -1.11 -9.67
CA LEU A 261 7.20 -1.81 -10.94
C LEU A 261 8.58 -2.48 -11.10
N LEU A 262 9.63 -1.82 -10.63
CA LEU A 262 11.03 -2.26 -10.72
C LEU A 262 11.48 -3.09 -9.50
N LEU A 263 10.61 -3.25 -8.51
CA LEU A 263 10.93 -3.90 -7.25
C LEU A 263 11.22 -5.40 -7.42
N SER A 264 12.20 -5.88 -6.65
CA SER A 264 12.47 -7.30 -6.49
C SER A 264 11.70 -7.84 -5.28
N CYS A 265 10.85 -8.84 -5.49
CA CYS A 265 10.08 -9.52 -4.46
C CYS A 265 10.57 -10.95 -4.27
N ASP A 266 10.35 -11.49 -3.08
CA ASP A 266 10.51 -12.92 -2.83
C ASP A 266 9.40 -13.71 -3.55
N GLY A 267 9.79 -14.47 -4.57
CA GLY A 267 8.89 -15.24 -5.43
C GLY A 267 8.43 -14.52 -6.72
N PRO A 268 8.46 -15.21 -7.88
CA PRO A 268 8.09 -14.61 -9.17
C PRO A 268 6.60 -14.30 -9.30
N ASP A 269 5.73 -15.06 -8.64
CA ASP A 269 4.27 -14.86 -8.70
C ASP A 269 3.83 -13.62 -7.92
N THR A 270 4.37 -13.41 -6.71
CA THR A 270 4.15 -12.20 -5.90
C THR A 270 4.56 -10.95 -6.66
N ARG A 271 5.73 -11.00 -7.33
CA ARG A 271 6.22 -9.90 -8.17
C ARG A 271 5.24 -9.59 -9.30
N GLU A 272 4.73 -10.59 -9.99
CA GLU A 272 3.79 -10.37 -11.10
C GLU A 272 2.42 -9.87 -10.62
N GLU A 273 1.97 -10.29 -9.44
CA GLU A 273 0.75 -9.75 -8.82
C GLU A 273 0.91 -8.26 -8.47
N LEU A 274 2.01 -7.91 -7.79
CA LEU A 274 2.35 -6.53 -7.42
C LEU A 274 2.48 -5.63 -8.65
N GLN A 275 3.21 -6.09 -9.68
CA GLN A 275 3.30 -5.38 -10.96
C GLN A 275 1.92 -5.20 -11.61
N GLY A 276 1.03 -6.20 -11.52
CA GLY A 276 -0.33 -6.10 -12.04
C GLY A 276 -1.14 -4.99 -11.37
N HIS A 277 -1.15 -4.92 -10.05
CA HIS A 277 -1.85 -3.86 -9.33
C HIS A 277 -1.23 -2.49 -9.56
N THR A 278 0.10 -2.42 -9.66
CA THR A 278 0.83 -1.20 -10.00
C THR A 278 0.41 -0.66 -11.38
N VAL A 279 0.39 -1.52 -12.40
CA VAL A 279 -0.01 -1.15 -13.77
C VAL A 279 -1.46 -0.71 -13.84
N ASN A 280 -2.37 -1.37 -13.10
CA ASN A 280 -3.77 -0.96 -13.04
C ASN A 280 -3.93 0.49 -12.55
N ILE A 281 -3.18 0.90 -11.52
CA ILE A 281 -3.22 2.28 -11.02
C ILE A 281 -2.55 3.23 -12.02
N LEU A 282 -1.39 2.88 -12.57
CA LEU A 282 -0.72 3.71 -13.59
C LEU A 282 -1.62 3.97 -14.80
N SER A 283 -2.38 2.96 -15.26
CA SER A 283 -3.35 3.10 -16.35
C SER A 283 -4.57 3.95 -15.99
N ALA A 284 -4.77 4.24 -14.71
CA ALA A 284 -5.84 5.09 -14.22
C ALA A 284 -5.41 6.54 -13.99
N LEU A 285 -4.11 6.82 -13.83
CA LEU A 285 -3.63 8.17 -13.60
C LEU A 285 -3.70 9.04 -14.87
N PRO A 286 -3.89 10.36 -14.74
CA PRO A 286 -3.79 11.29 -15.86
C PRO A 286 -2.41 11.20 -16.53
N LEU A 287 -2.38 11.14 -17.87
CA LEU A 287 -1.14 10.98 -18.64
C LEU A 287 -0.12 12.10 -18.38
N THR A 288 -0.60 13.31 -18.06
CA THR A 288 0.23 14.48 -17.71
C THR A 288 1.05 14.31 -16.43
N CYS A 289 0.75 13.29 -15.63
CA CYS A 289 1.44 12.96 -14.38
C CYS A 289 2.40 11.76 -14.52
N LEU A 290 2.46 11.13 -15.70
CA LEU A 290 3.31 9.96 -15.95
C LEU A 290 4.70 10.31 -16.50
N ASP A 291 4.98 11.60 -16.71
CA ASP A 291 6.29 12.14 -17.08
C ASP A 291 7.40 11.70 -16.13
N VAL A 292 7.08 11.55 -14.83
CA VAL A 292 8.00 11.05 -13.80
C VAL A 292 8.51 9.63 -14.05
N LEU A 293 7.82 8.83 -14.88
CA LEU A 293 8.29 7.48 -15.25
C LEU A 293 9.56 7.53 -16.10
N LEU A 294 9.77 8.62 -16.84
CA LEU A 294 10.91 8.80 -17.75
C LEU A 294 11.96 9.78 -17.21
N ALA A 295 11.61 10.60 -16.21
CA ALA A 295 12.45 11.66 -15.64
C ALA A 295 13.61 11.19 -14.73
N VAL A 296 14.06 9.93 -14.86
CA VAL A 296 15.20 9.39 -14.10
C VAL A 296 16.51 9.71 -14.83
N PRO A 297 17.58 10.13 -14.11
CA PRO A 297 18.88 10.32 -14.71
C PRO A 297 19.35 9.10 -15.52
N VAL A 298 19.74 9.36 -16.77
CA VAL A 298 20.10 8.33 -17.76
C VAL A 298 21.31 7.54 -17.31
N ASP A 299 22.21 8.11 -16.51
CA ASP A 299 23.46 7.48 -16.11
C ASP A 299 23.24 6.18 -15.33
N GLN A 300 22.15 6.10 -14.56
CA GLN A 300 21.77 4.94 -13.76
C GLN A 300 20.86 3.94 -14.50
N ALA A 301 20.47 4.24 -15.75
CA ALA A 301 19.52 3.44 -16.51
C ALA A 301 20.16 2.17 -17.10
N SER A 302 19.48 1.03 -16.98
CA SER A 302 19.91 -0.21 -17.64
C SER A 302 19.56 -0.19 -19.14
N HIS A 303 18.42 0.39 -19.47
CA HIS A 303 17.92 0.57 -20.83
C HIS A 303 17.88 2.05 -21.16
N LYS A 304 18.66 2.44 -22.18
CA LYS A 304 18.78 3.83 -22.66
C LYS A 304 18.32 3.89 -24.11
N HIS A 305 17.53 4.89 -24.45
CA HIS A 305 17.14 5.16 -25.82
C HIS A 305 17.03 6.66 -26.06
N GLU A 306 17.71 7.17 -27.09
CA GLU A 306 17.69 8.59 -27.47
C GLU A 306 17.97 9.56 -26.30
N GLY A 307 18.79 9.15 -25.33
CA GLY A 307 19.11 9.96 -24.16
C GLY A 307 18.02 9.98 -23.07
N ILE A 308 17.09 9.02 -23.08
CA ILE A 308 16.04 8.85 -22.06
C ILE A 308 16.18 7.47 -21.39
N ASN A 309 15.86 7.42 -20.09
CA ASN A 309 15.77 6.18 -19.34
C ASN A 309 14.50 5.40 -19.75
N MET A 310 14.68 4.17 -20.24
CA MET A 310 13.61 3.28 -20.70
C MET A 310 13.37 2.08 -19.78
N ASP A 311 13.92 2.06 -18.57
CA ASP A 311 13.80 0.93 -17.63
C ASP A 311 12.33 0.63 -17.29
N CYS A 312 11.54 1.66 -17.01
CA CYS A 312 10.13 1.49 -16.70
C CYS A 312 9.33 0.99 -17.90
N VAL A 313 9.57 1.57 -19.08
CA VAL A 313 8.93 1.14 -20.34
C VAL A 313 9.32 -0.31 -20.66
N HIS A 314 10.58 -0.68 -20.44
CA HIS A 314 11.06 -2.03 -20.65
C HIS A 314 10.44 -3.03 -19.64
N ALA A 315 10.32 -2.64 -18.37
CA ALA A 315 9.66 -3.46 -17.35
C ALA A 315 8.17 -3.69 -17.69
N LEU A 316 7.45 -2.66 -18.16
CA LEU A 316 6.08 -2.78 -18.66
C LEU A 316 5.99 -3.73 -19.87
N LEU A 317 6.94 -3.63 -20.81
CA LEU A 317 7.00 -4.51 -21.97
C LEU A 317 7.20 -5.98 -21.57
N LEU A 318 8.15 -6.26 -20.67
CA LEU A 318 8.39 -7.60 -20.15
C LEU A 318 7.20 -8.13 -19.35
N PHE A 319 6.52 -7.26 -18.60
CA PHE A 319 5.30 -7.60 -17.88
C PHE A 319 4.17 -7.99 -18.84
N MET A 320 3.95 -7.23 -19.91
CA MET A 320 2.99 -7.54 -20.96
C MET A 320 3.30 -8.88 -21.64
N ASP A 321 4.56 -9.11 -22.02
CA ASP A 321 5.00 -10.36 -22.65
C ASP A 321 4.76 -11.57 -21.73
N ARG A 322 5.07 -11.48 -20.43
CA ARG A 322 4.73 -12.53 -19.46
C ARG A 322 3.23 -12.81 -19.38
N ARG A 323 2.39 -11.77 -19.41
CA ARG A 323 0.92 -11.90 -19.36
C ARG A 323 0.34 -12.51 -20.64
N LEU A 324 0.90 -12.19 -21.81
CA LEU A 324 0.53 -12.80 -23.09
C LEU A 324 0.84 -14.30 -23.10
N ASN A 325 2.02 -14.70 -22.62
CA ASN A 325 2.43 -16.10 -22.56
C ASN A 325 1.57 -16.97 -21.62
N ARG A 326 0.94 -16.38 -20.59
CA ARG A 326 0.10 -17.11 -19.63
C ARG A 326 -1.32 -17.41 -20.15
N GLY A 327 -1.84 -16.69 -21.15
CA GLY A 327 -3.12 -17.03 -21.82
C GLY A 327 -4.42 -16.91 -21.00
N LEU A 328 -4.37 -16.56 -19.71
CA LEU A 328 -5.52 -16.57 -18.80
C LEU A 328 -6.04 -15.16 -18.48
N LYS A 329 -7.38 -14.98 -18.55
CA LYS A 329 -8.08 -13.72 -18.24
C LYS A 329 -7.48 -12.50 -18.97
N LEU A 330 -7.28 -12.64 -20.28
CA LEU A 330 -6.56 -11.67 -21.10
C LEU A 330 -7.15 -10.25 -21.00
N LYS A 331 -8.48 -10.10 -21.00
CA LYS A 331 -9.16 -8.80 -20.85
C LYS A 331 -8.73 -8.04 -19.61
N GLU A 332 -9.01 -8.59 -18.43
CA GLU A 332 -8.72 -7.93 -17.15
C GLU A 332 -7.22 -7.71 -16.93
N LYS A 333 -6.37 -8.57 -17.50
CA LYS A 333 -4.92 -8.57 -17.23
C LYS A 333 -4.07 -7.83 -18.26
N LEU A 334 -4.51 -7.69 -19.52
CA LEU A 334 -3.74 -7.06 -20.59
C LEU A 334 -4.23 -5.67 -20.96
N THR A 335 -5.53 -5.40 -20.87
CA THR A 335 -6.07 -4.09 -21.26
C THR A 335 -5.39 -2.92 -20.53
N PRO A 336 -5.11 -2.98 -19.21
CA PRO A 336 -4.41 -1.90 -18.51
C PRO A 336 -2.99 -1.62 -19.04
N VAL A 337 -2.19 -2.67 -19.28
CA VAL A 337 -0.82 -2.50 -19.77
C VAL A 337 -0.79 -2.07 -21.24
N LEU A 338 -1.68 -2.61 -22.07
CA LEU A 338 -1.80 -2.21 -23.47
C LEU A 338 -2.19 -0.73 -23.57
N SER A 339 -3.22 -0.31 -22.83
CA SER A 339 -3.68 1.08 -22.81
C SER A 339 -2.57 2.03 -22.35
N LEU A 340 -1.88 1.69 -21.25
CA LEU A 340 -0.78 2.49 -20.73
C LEU A 340 0.36 2.65 -21.74
N LEU A 341 0.79 1.56 -22.41
CA LEU A 341 1.84 1.60 -23.42
C LEU A 341 1.41 2.36 -24.68
N THR A 342 0.16 2.20 -25.11
CA THR A 342 -0.41 2.93 -26.25
C THR A 342 -0.41 4.42 -26.00
N GLU A 343 -1.00 4.87 -24.89
CA GLU A 343 -1.12 6.29 -24.57
C GLU A 343 0.25 6.92 -24.31
N SER A 344 1.14 6.22 -23.61
CA SER A 344 2.54 6.67 -23.44
C SER A 344 3.26 6.83 -24.79
N SER A 345 2.95 5.98 -25.78
CA SER A 345 3.52 6.06 -27.14
C SER A 345 2.95 7.20 -27.98
N ARG A 346 1.73 7.67 -27.68
CA ARG A 346 1.18 8.86 -28.34
C ARG A 346 1.87 10.14 -27.85
N VAL A 347 2.08 10.23 -26.54
CA VAL A 347 2.65 11.43 -25.89
C VAL A 347 4.17 11.48 -26.06
N HIS A 348 4.87 10.35 -25.90
CA HIS A 348 6.34 10.31 -25.91
C HIS A 348 6.88 9.62 -27.16
N ARG A 349 7.52 10.41 -28.03
CA ARG A 349 8.10 9.92 -29.29
C ARG A 349 9.16 8.85 -29.07
N GLU A 350 10.02 9.04 -28.08
CA GLU A 350 11.15 8.19 -27.74
C GLU A 350 10.63 6.83 -27.23
N THR A 351 9.59 6.84 -26.39
CA THR A 351 8.88 5.63 -25.94
C THR A 351 8.33 4.84 -27.12
N ARG A 352 7.66 5.52 -28.07
CA ARG A 352 7.16 4.89 -29.30
C ARG A 352 8.28 4.30 -30.15
N HIS A 353 9.39 5.01 -30.34
CA HIS A 353 10.53 4.50 -31.09
C HIS A 353 11.15 3.27 -30.42
N TYR A 354 11.34 3.31 -29.11
CA TYR A 354 11.86 2.20 -28.32
C TYR A 354 10.95 0.96 -28.42
N LEU A 355 9.65 1.13 -28.18
CA LEU A 355 8.67 0.04 -28.26
C LEU A 355 8.56 -0.51 -29.68
N ARG A 356 8.57 0.34 -30.71
CA ARG A 356 8.58 -0.11 -32.10
C ARG A 356 9.81 -0.96 -32.40
N GLN A 357 10.99 -0.57 -31.93
CA GLN A 357 12.21 -1.36 -32.13
C GLN A 357 12.15 -2.74 -31.44
N LYS A 358 11.49 -2.83 -30.29
CA LYS A 358 11.37 -4.09 -29.53
C LYS A 358 10.24 -4.98 -30.03
N ILE A 359 9.09 -4.41 -30.40
CA ILE A 359 7.89 -5.15 -30.83
C ILE A 359 7.90 -5.40 -32.34
N LEU A 360 8.28 -4.41 -33.14
CA LEU A 360 8.25 -4.45 -34.61
C LEU A 360 9.66 -4.20 -35.19
N PRO A 361 10.64 -5.08 -34.91
CA PRO A 361 11.97 -4.95 -35.50
C PRO A 361 11.89 -5.06 -37.04
N PRO A 362 12.85 -4.46 -37.78
CA PRO A 362 12.87 -4.55 -39.24
C PRO A 362 12.76 -6.00 -39.72
N LEU A 363 11.83 -6.24 -40.66
CA LEU A 363 11.55 -7.57 -41.18
C LEU A 363 12.82 -8.17 -41.80
N ARG A 364 13.27 -9.31 -41.26
CA ARG A 364 14.38 -10.09 -41.82
C ARG A 364 13.90 -11.31 -42.58
N ASP A 365 12.83 -11.93 -42.11
CA ASP A 365 12.23 -13.13 -42.71
C ASP A 365 10.73 -12.88 -42.94
N VAL A 366 10.29 -13.02 -44.18
CA VAL A 366 8.90 -12.80 -44.64
C VAL A 366 8.23 -14.13 -44.98
N ALA A 367 8.92 -15.27 -44.79
CA ALA A 367 8.38 -16.58 -45.13
C ALA A 367 7.31 -17.07 -44.14
N VAL A 368 7.42 -16.67 -42.87
CA VAL A 368 6.48 -17.06 -41.81
C VAL A 368 5.41 -15.98 -41.66
N ARG A 369 4.14 -16.40 -41.65
CA ARG A 369 3.04 -15.47 -41.41
C ARG A 369 3.14 -14.90 -39.99
N PRO A 370 2.89 -13.60 -39.77
CA PRO A 370 3.05 -12.97 -38.46
C PRO A 370 2.28 -13.70 -37.34
N GLU A 371 1.08 -14.19 -37.61
CA GLU A 371 0.23 -14.91 -36.65
C GLU A 371 0.79 -16.28 -36.23
N GLN A 372 1.68 -16.87 -37.03
CA GLN A 372 2.34 -18.15 -36.75
C GLN A 372 3.63 -17.97 -35.95
N ASP A 373 4.09 -16.73 -35.76
CA ASP A 373 5.29 -16.42 -35.02
C ASP A 373 5.04 -16.46 -33.49
N ASN A 374 5.99 -17.01 -32.74
CA ASN A 374 5.97 -17.04 -31.28
C ASN A 374 6.60 -15.79 -30.66
N THR A 375 7.13 -14.86 -31.46
CA THR A 375 7.57 -13.55 -30.97
C THR A 375 6.40 -12.71 -30.43
N LEU A 376 6.74 -11.68 -29.65
CA LEU A 376 5.79 -10.70 -29.12
C LEU A 376 4.93 -10.06 -30.22
N ARG A 377 5.52 -9.81 -31.41
CA ARG A 377 4.78 -9.35 -32.59
C ARG A 377 3.68 -10.33 -32.98
N GLY A 378 4.03 -11.61 -33.13
CA GLY A 378 3.07 -12.62 -33.57
C GLY A 378 1.95 -12.83 -32.57
N GLN A 379 2.27 -12.77 -31.28
CA GLN A 379 1.28 -12.81 -30.20
C GLN A 379 0.29 -11.63 -30.26
N LEU A 380 0.77 -10.40 -30.44
CA LEU A 380 -0.09 -9.22 -30.59
C LEU A 380 -0.95 -9.27 -31.86
N VAL A 381 -0.39 -9.74 -32.98
CA VAL A 381 -1.15 -9.93 -34.23
C VAL A 381 -2.24 -10.99 -34.06
N ARG A 382 -1.96 -12.10 -33.36
CA ARG A 382 -3.00 -13.08 -33.01
C ARG A 382 -4.11 -12.46 -32.17
N LEU A 383 -3.79 -11.59 -31.21
CA LEU A 383 -4.79 -10.89 -30.40
C LEU A 383 -5.73 -10.01 -31.22
N MET A 384 -5.32 -9.48 -32.38
CA MET A 384 -6.20 -8.72 -33.28
C MET A 384 -7.33 -9.56 -33.90
N THR A 385 -7.31 -10.88 -33.70
CA THR A 385 -8.40 -11.80 -34.11
C THR A 385 -9.07 -12.47 -32.91
N HIS A 386 -8.79 -11.99 -31.70
CA HIS A 386 -9.37 -12.53 -30.48
C HIS A 386 -10.89 -12.26 -30.43
N VAL A 387 -11.63 -13.19 -29.84
CA VAL A 387 -13.10 -13.13 -29.70
C VAL A 387 -13.56 -11.96 -28.83
N ASP A 388 -12.75 -11.57 -27.84
CA ASP A 388 -13.02 -10.40 -26.99
C ASP A 388 -12.64 -9.11 -27.73
N THR A 389 -13.64 -8.26 -27.99
CA THR A 389 -13.49 -7.00 -28.73
C THR A 389 -12.56 -6.03 -28.03
N ASP A 390 -12.59 -5.95 -26.70
CA ASP A 390 -11.81 -4.96 -25.97
C ASP A 390 -10.31 -5.30 -26.04
N VAL A 391 -9.97 -6.59 -25.94
CA VAL A 391 -8.59 -7.07 -26.10
C VAL A 391 -8.10 -6.85 -27.53
N LYS A 392 -8.95 -7.19 -28.50
CA LYS A 392 -8.68 -7.01 -29.93
C LYS A 392 -8.38 -5.56 -30.25
N ASP A 393 -9.26 -4.65 -29.82
CA ASP A 393 -9.16 -3.23 -30.11
C ASP A 393 -7.93 -2.61 -29.42
N CYS A 394 -7.63 -2.99 -28.17
CA CYS A 394 -6.41 -2.55 -27.47
C CYS A 394 -5.12 -2.99 -28.18
N ALA A 395 -5.07 -4.24 -28.67
CA ALA A 395 -3.90 -4.76 -29.38
C ALA A 395 -3.71 -4.08 -30.75
N ALA A 396 -4.81 -3.89 -31.49
CA ALA A 396 -4.81 -3.18 -32.76
C ALA A 396 -4.37 -1.73 -32.60
N GLU A 397 -4.89 -1.04 -31.58
CA GLU A 397 -4.57 0.37 -31.32
C GLU A 397 -3.09 0.56 -30.98
N LEU A 398 -2.52 -0.32 -30.14
CA LEU A 398 -1.09 -0.27 -29.83
C LEU A 398 -0.24 -0.38 -31.11
N LEU A 399 -0.54 -1.38 -31.96
CA LEU A 399 0.22 -1.58 -33.20
C LEU A 399 0.05 -0.41 -34.17
N PHE A 400 -1.15 0.17 -34.25
CA PHE A 400 -1.45 1.33 -35.06
C PHE A 400 -0.63 2.56 -34.62
N VAL A 401 -0.62 2.87 -33.32
CA VAL A 401 0.17 3.98 -32.74
C VAL A 401 1.67 3.78 -32.95
N LEU A 402 2.20 2.58 -32.72
CA LEU A 402 3.62 2.27 -32.95
C LEU A 402 4.02 2.46 -34.41
N CYS A 403 3.07 2.30 -35.33
CA CYS A 403 3.26 2.53 -36.74
C CYS A 403 3.04 3.99 -37.20
N LYS A 404 2.91 4.92 -36.24
CA LYS A 404 2.63 6.35 -36.46
C LYS A 404 1.24 6.63 -37.04
N GLU A 405 0.26 5.80 -36.70
CA GLU A 405 -1.14 5.98 -37.14
C GLU A 405 -1.27 6.02 -38.68
N ASN A 406 -0.31 5.41 -39.37
CA ASN A 406 -0.30 5.34 -40.82
C ASN A 406 -1.26 4.21 -41.23
N GLY A 407 -2.32 4.53 -41.97
CA GLY A 407 -3.27 3.53 -42.52
C GLY A 407 -2.65 2.59 -43.57
N THR A 408 -1.41 2.85 -44.01
CA THR A 408 -0.66 2.07 -45.01
C THR A 408 0.33 1.08 -44.40
N VAL A 409 0.08 0.64 -43.17
CA VAL A 409 0.90 -0.40 -42.53
C VAL A 409 0.45 -1.77 -43.07
N PRO A 410 1.36 -2.62 -43.58
CA PRO A 410 1.01 -3.91 -44.19
C PRO A 410 0.29 -4.91 -43.25
N LEU A 411 0.13 -4.58 -41.96
CA LEU A 411 -0.57 -5.38 -40.96
C LEU A 411 -2.10 -5.17 -40.98
N LEU A 412 -2.58 -4.11 -41.65
CA LEU A 412 -3.98 -3.69 -41.68
C LEU A 412 -4.58 -3.72 -43.10
N GLN A 413 -4.03 -4.49 -44.03
CA GLN A 413 -4.78 -4.81 -45.24
C GLN A 413 -5.83 -5.87 -44.87
N PRO A 414 -7.13 -5.54 -44.95
CA PRO A 414 -8.15 -6.58 -45.05
C PRO A 414 -7.81 -7.36 -46.32
N TRP A 415 -7.60 -8.65 -46.16
CA TRP A 415 -7.70 -9.59 -47.25
C TRP A 415 -9.04 -9.34 -47.95
N GLU A 416 -8.99 -8.80 -49.17
CA GLU A 416 -9.90 -9.01 -50.32
C GLU A 416 -9.95 -7.76 -51.23
N LEU A 417 -9.34 -7.87 -52.41
CA LEU A 417 -9.99 -7.72 -53.71
C LEU A 417 -8.96 -7.95 -54.84
N GLN A 418 -8.67 -9.23 -55.09
CA GLN A 418 -8.60 -9.82 -56.44
C GLN A 418 -8.51 -11.35 -56.35
#